data_AF-A0A6G1BMT0-F1
#
_entry.id   AF-A0A6G1BMT0-F1
#
_cell.length_a   1.000
_cell.length_b   1.000
_cell.length_c   1.000
_cell.angle_alpha   90.00
_cell.angle_beta   90.00
_cell.angle_gamma   90.00
#
_symmetry.space_group_name_H-M   'P 1'
#
loop_
_entity.id
_entity.type
_entity.pdbx_description
1 polymer ?
#
loop_
_entity_poly.entity_id
_entity_poly.type
_entity_poly.pdbx_seq_one_letter_code
_entity_poly.pdbx_strand_id
1 'polypeptide(L)'
;EQQCDIVERHLQVLGLTVKKQSLHQSAPPPIAGKSVMSHRDTTLFSSDVASLAAQNFLSDGVINFVMAHMTTKFADDDFLLVSPSVASLLANVQDPAAVAGTAQALLLASRRMVLFPVNNSERFDKADDGSHWSLLVLDNITGRFVHNDSMGGANLPAASRLADALRPLLPTPLQGPPILGPTPQQSNGYDCGVYLLAIALAICRWWKKRPSTGEAAHCWFQAVIDEVSADGVAAMRADLADKINLQLIKQGDRTSSSSSWPSSSSS
;
A
#
# COMPACT_ATOMS: atom_id res chain seq x y z
N GLU A 1 9.79 -24.47 2.99
CA GLU A 1 8.38 -24.90 3.18
C GLU A 1 7.67 -24.08 4.26
N GLN A 2 8.11 -24.06 5.52
CA GLN A 2 7.38 -23.38 6.61
C GLN A 2 7.21 -21.85 6.48
N GLN A 3 8.14 -21.15 5.80
CA GLN A 3 8.01 -19.70 5.49
C GLN A 3 7.15 -19.40 4.25
N CYS A 4 7.03 -20.35 3.32
CA CYS A 4 6.20 -20.22 2.12
C CYS A 4 4.71 -20.31 2.49
N ASP A 5 4.37 -21.24 3.40
CA ASP A 5 3.02 -21.43 3.95
C ASP A 5 2.50 -20.23 4.74
N ILE A 6 3.40 -19.42 5.30
CA ILE A 6 3.05 -18.22 6.06
C ILE A 6 2.48 -17.19 5.07
N VAL A 7 3.19 -16.87 3.97
CA VAL A 7 2.76 -15.85 3.00
C VAL A 7 1.52 -16.24 2.19
N GLU A 8 1.34 -17.51 1.84
CA GLU A 8 0.13 -18.00 1.16
C GLU A 8 -1.16 -17.78 2.00
N ARG A 9 -1.07 -17.88 3.33
CA ARG A 9 -2.20 -17.57 4.24
C ARG A 9 -2.47 -16.07 4.40
N HIS A 10 -1.56 -15.18 3.99
CA HIS A 10 -1.64 -13.74 4.26
C HIS A 10 -2.74 -13.00 3.49
N LEU A 11 -3.13 -13.50 2.31
CA LEU A 11 -4.11 -12.83 1.46
C LEU A 11 -5.55 -13.33 1.68
N GLN A 12 -5.73 -14.53 2.24
CA GLN A 12 -7.04 -14.96 2.77
C GLN A 12 -7.46 -14.08 3.96
N VAL A 13 -6.47 -13.66 4.76
CA VAL A 13 -6.63 -12.75 5.89
C VAL A 13 -7.15 -11.39 5.42
N LEU A 14 -6.74 -10.85 4.28
CA LEU A 14 -7.29 -9.56 3.77
C LEU A 14 -8.75 -9.63 3.33
N GLY A 15 -9.39 -10.81 3.37
CA GLY A 15 -10.81 -10.93 3.13
C GLY A 15 -11.22 -10.33 1.79
N LEU A 16 -10.46 -10.62 0.72
CA LEU A 16 -10.76 -10.28 -0.68
C LEU A 16 -12.03 -11.01 -1.18
N THR A 17 -13.10 -10.91 -0.41
CA THR A 17 -14.47 -11.34 -0.68
C THR A 17 -15.31 -10.07 -0.65
N VAL A 18 -15.51 -9.45 -1.81
CA VAL A 18 -16.20 -8.16 -1.89
C VAL A 18 -17.71 -8.38 -2.04
N LYS A 19 -18.49 -7.68 -1.20
CA LYS A 19 -19.94 -7.52 -1.34
C LYS A 19 -20.26 -6.70 -2.59
N LYS A 20 -21.28 -7.16 -3.33
CA LYS A 20 -21.91 -6.50 -4.48
C LYS A 20 -22.13 -4.99 -4.22
N GLN A 21 -21.69 -4.13 -5.13
CA GLN A 21 -22.17 -2.76 -5.20
C GLN A 21 -23.05 -2.59 -6.44
N SER A 22 -24.24 -2.03 -6.24
CA SER A 22 -25.16 -1.56 -7.28
C SER A 22 -24.68 -0.18 -7.73
N LEU A 23 -24.40 -0.03 -9.02
CA LEU A 23 -23.93 1.22 -9.62
C LEU A 23 -25.05 2.27 -9.64
N HIS A 24 -24.83 3.43 -9.02
CA HIS A 24 -25.44 4.68 -9.46
C HIS A 24 -24.33 5.55 -10.08
N GLN A 25 -24.56 5.95 -11.32
CA GLN A 25 -23.61 6.63 -12.19
C GLN A 25 -23.39 8.09 -11.79
N SER A 26 -22.13 8.53 -11.81
CA SER A 26 -21.74 9.88 -12.22
C SER A 26 -20.53 9.78 -13.16
N ALA A 27 -20.45 10.71 -14.11
CA ALA A 27 -19.67 10.61 -15.35
C ALA A 27 -18.13 10.55 -15.16
N PRO A 28 -17.39 9.89 -16.09
CA PRO A 28 -15.94 9.70 -15.96
C PRO A 28 -15.13 10.92 -16.46
N PRO A 29 -14.00 11.27 -15.81
CA PRO A 29 -12.93 12.05 -16.41
C PRO A 29 -12.03 11.14 -17.30
N PRO A 30 -11.13 11.71 -18.13
CA PRO A 30 -10.80 11.14 -19.43
C PRO A 30 -9.83 9.95 -19.38
N ILE A 31 -10.19 8.91 -20.14
CA ILE A 31 -9.39 7.79 -20.66
C ILE A 31 -8.38 7.17 -19.68
N ALA A 32 -8.87 6.62 -18.57
CA ALA A 32 -8.21 5.50 -17.89
C ALA A 32 -8.87 4.18 -18.35
N GLY A 33 -8.10 3.10 -18.47
CA GLY A 33 -8.56 1.82 -19.02
C GLY A 33 -9.78 1.22 -18.31
N LYS A 34 -10.29 0.07 -18.78
CA LYS A 34 -11.45 -0.60 -18.18
C LYS A 34 -11.22 -0.84 -16.68
N SER A 35 -12.09 -0.28 -15.83
CA SER A 35 -12.12 -0.55 -14.39
C SER A 35 -12.37 -2.04 -14.12
N VAL A 36 -11.63 -2.57 -13.14
CA VAL A 36 -11.53 -3.99 -12.84
C VAL A 36 -12.12 -4.31 -11.47
N MET A 37 -11.80 -3.50 -10.46
CA MET A 37 -12.22 -3.73 -9.09
C MET A 37 -12.20 -2.41 -8.33
N SER A 38 -13.09 -2.26 -7.34
CA SER A 38 -13.05 -1.14 -6.41
C SER A 38 -13.14 -1.64 -4.97
N HIS A 39 -12.43 -0.97 -4.06
CA HIS A 39 -12.51 -1.19 -2.62
C HIS A 39 -12.30 0.14 -1.90
N ARG A 40 -13.25 0.52 -1.05
CA ARG A 40 -13.35 1.88 -0.49
C ARG A 40 -13.35 2.92 -1.62
N ASP A 41 -12.46 3.89 -1.54
CA ASP A 41 -12.18 4.98 -2.47
C ASP A 41 -11.15 4.61 -3.54
N THR A 42 -10.67 3.36 -3.57
CA THR A 42 -9.69 2.88 -4.55
C THR A 42 -10.36 2.12 -5.69
N THR A 43 -9.87 2.33 -6.92
CA THR A 43 -10.29 1.59 -8.11
C THR A 43 -9.04 1.11 -8.84
N LEU A 44 -9.02 -0.18 -9.16
CA LEU A 44 -8.02 -0.79 -10.03
C LEU A 44 -8.50 -0.75 -11.47
N PHE A 45 -7.61 -0.34 -12.36
CA PHE A 45 -7.80 -0.39 -13.80
C PHE A 45 -7.02 -1.56 -14.40
N SER A 46 -7.37 -1.95 -15.62
CA SER A 46 -6.71 -3.08 -16.29
C SER A 46 -5.20 -2.85 -16.48
N SER A 47 -4.79 -1.59 -16.64
CA SER A 47 -3.37 -1.19 -16.68
C SER A 47 -2.65 -1.44 -15.35
N ASP A 48 -3.32 -1.24 -14.22
CA ASP A 48 -2.76 -1.54 -12.90
C ASP A 48 -2.53 -3.04 -12.74
N VAL A 49 -3.49 -3.86 -13.19
CA VAL A 49 -3.37 -5.32 -13.11
C VAL A 49 -2.19 -5.82 -13.95
N ALA A 50 -1.92 -5.20 -15.11
CA ALA A 50 -0.76 -5.55 -15.93
C ALA A 50 0.59 -5.34 -15.21
N SER A 51 0.64 -4.42 -14.23
CA SER A 51 1.85 -4.17 -13.42
C SER A 51 2.22 -5.34 -12.49
N LEU A 52 1.30 -6.26 -12.23
CA LEU A 52 1.55 -7.46 -11.42
C LEU A 52 2.35 -8.52 -12.17
N ALA A 53 2.40 -8.48 -13.50
CA ALA A 53 3.24 -9.39 -14.27
C ALA A 53 4.71 -9.25 -13.83
N ALA A 54 5.43 -10.37 -13.78
CA ALA A 54 6.82 -10.38 -13.37
C ALA A 54 7.65 -9.42 -14.23
N GLN A 55 8.72 -8.87 -13.65
CA GLN A 55 9.60 -7.86 -14.25
C GLN A 55 9.01 -6.44 -14.38
N ASN A 56 7.73 -6.23 -14.04
CA ASN A 56 7.14 -4.90 -13.97
C ASN A 56 7.21 -4.34 -12.54
N PHE A 57 7.42 -3.03 -12.43
CA PHE A 57 7.15 -2.28 -11.20
C PHE A 57 5.65 -2.28 -10.93
N LEU A 58 5.27 -2.41 -9.65
CA LEU A 58 3.88 -2.22 -9.27
C LEU A 58 3.46 -0.78 -9.50
N SER A 59 2.26 -0.58 -10.02
CA SER A 59 1.66 0.75 -10.13
C SER A 59 1.16 1.27 -8.78
N ASP A 60 1.02 2.58 -8.67
CA ASP A 60 0.35 3.26 -7.56
C ASP A 60 -1.02 2.65 -7.27
N GLY A 61 -1.78 2.30 -8.32
CA GLY A 61 -3.10 1.71 -8.22
C GLY A 61 -3.09 0.40 -7.46
N VAL A 62 -2.15 -0.51 -7.77
CA VAL A 62 -1.99 -1.78 -7.05
C VAL A 62 -1.59 -1.55 -5.60
N ILE A 63 -0.59 -0.69 -5.35
CA ILE A 63 -0.12 -0.41 -3.99
C ILE A 63 -1.26 0.18 -3.16
N ASN A 64 -1.95 1.20 -3.67
CA ASN A 64 -3.06 1.85 -3.01
C ASN A 64 -4.20 0.86 -2.70
N PHE A 65 -4.56 0.02 -3.67
CA PHE A 65 -5.62 -0.97 -3.51
C PHE A 65 -5.29 -1.98 -2.41
N VAL A 66 -4.08 -2.53 -2.37
CA VAL A 66 -3.68 -3.51 -1.36
C VAL A 66 -3.59 -2.83 0.02
N MET A 67 -3.01 -1.63 0.10
CA MET A 67 -2.95 -0.87 1.36
C MET A 67 -4.35 -0.54 1.88
N ALA A 68 -5.31 -0.18 1.03
CA ALA A 68 -6.70 0.05 1.45
C ALA A 68 -7.37 -1.20 2.06
N HIS A 69 -7.03 -2.40 1.58
CA HIS A 69 -7.46 -3.66 2.22
C HIS A 69 -6.81 -3.85 3.58
N MET A 70 -5.51 -3.58 3.69
CA MET A 70 -4.81 -3.62 4.98
C MET A 70 -5.44 -2.62 5.96
N THR A 71 -5.78 -1.41 5.52
CA THR A 71 -6.42 -0.40 6.36
C THR A 71 -7.77 -0.89 6.89
N THR A 72 -8.61 -1.52 6.07
CA THR A 72 -9.89 -2.10 6.56
C THR A 72 -9.69 -3.12 7.67
N LYS A 73 -8.61 -3.91 7.59
CA LYS A 73 -8.38 -5.01 8.51
C LYS A 73 -7.59 -4.61 9.76
N PHE A 74 -6.63 -3.70 9.61
CA PHE A 74 -5.59 -3.47 10.60
C PHE A 74 -5.59 -2.06 11.18
N ALA A 75 -6.12 -1.06 10.48
CA ALA A 75 -6.14 0.30 10.99
C ALA A 75 -7.04 0.42 12.23
N ASP A 76 -6.72 1.39 13.06
CA ASP A 76 -7.48 1.83 14.23
C ASP A 76 -7.12 3.30 14.52
N ASP A 77 -7.61 3.85 15.63
CA ASP A 77 -7.39 5.26 15.98
C ASP A 77 -5.90 5.58 16.18
N ASP A 78 -5.08 4.59 16.52
CA ASP A 78 -3.66 4.76 16.77
C ASP A 78 -2.77 4.42 15.56
N PHE A 79 -3.31 3.72 14.55
CA PHE A 79 -2.56 3.17 13.42
C PHE A 79 -3.15 3.49 12.07
N LEU A 80 -2.34 4.16 11.24
CA LEU A 80 -2.76 4.65 9.94
C LEU A 80 -1.82 4.15 8.84
N LEU A 81 -2.42 3.74 7.72
CA LEU A 81 -1.72 3.54 6.45
C LEU A 81 -2.15 4.65 5.51
N VAL A 82 -1.18 5.36 4.94
CA VAL A 82 -1.41 6.49 4.02
C VAL A 82 -1.36 6.00 2.58
N SER A 83 -2.21 6.55 1.71
CA SER A 83 -2.18 6.20 0.28
C SER A 83 -0.95 6.78 -0.42
N PRO A 84 -0.48 6.16 -1.52
CA PRO A 84 0.63 6.68 -2.34
C PRO A 84 0.48 8.15 -2.73
N SER A 85 -0.70 8.54 -3.20
CA SER A 85 -0.95 9.92 -3.64
C SER A 85 -0.86 10.93 -2.50
N VAL A 86 -1.34 10.58 -1.30
CA VAL A 86 -1.27 11.45 -0.13
C VAL A 86 0.16 11.53 0.40
N ALA A 87 0.90 10.42 0.42
CA ALA A 87 2.31 10.42 0.81
C ALA A 87 3.17 11.27 -0.15
N SER A 88 2.92 11.15 -1.47
CA SER A 88 3.57 11.99 -2.48
C SER A 88 3.23 13.47 -2.31
N LEU A 89 1.96 13.80 -2.05
CA LEU A 89 1.52 15.18 -1.76
C LEU A 89 2.28 15.75 -0.56
N LEU A 90 2.32 15.03 0.56
CA LEU A 90 3.02 15.45 1.77
C LEU A 90 4.53 15.62 1.55
N ALA A 91 5.15 14.82 0.68
CA ALA A 91 6.59 14.85 0.43
C ALA A 91 7.03 15.97 -0.50
N ASN A 92 6.17 16.37 -1.45
CA ASN A 92 6.61 17.16 -2.61
C ASN A 92 5.86 18.51 -2.76
N VAL A 93 4.75 18.75 -2.07
CA VAL A 93 4.06 20.07 -2.12
C VAL A 93 4.86 21.12 -1.36
N GLN A 94 5.09 22.27 -2.00
CA GLN A 94 5.86 23.38 -1.43
C GLN A 94 5.07 24.25 -0.44
N ASP A 95 3.74 24.26 -0.53
CA ASP A 95 2.87 25.04 0.35
C ASP A 95 2.78 24.39 1.75
N PRO A 96 3.39 24.99 2.80
CA PRO A 96 3.36 24.41 4.14
C PRO A 96 1.95 24.36 4.74
N ALA A 97 1.05 25.26 4.32
CA ALA A 97 -0.33 25.27 4.81
C ALA A 97 -1.12 24.07 4.27
N ALA A 98 -0.92 23.70 3.01
CA ALA A 98 -1.51 22.50 2.42
C ALA A 98 -1.00 21.21 3.08
N VAL A 99 0.31 21.14 3.35
CA VAL A 99 0.91 20.00 4.07
C VAL A 99 0.37 19.91 5.49
N ALA A 100 0.33 21.03 6.23
CA ALA A 100 -0.23 21.08 7.58
C ALA A 100 -1.72 20.70 7.62
N GLY A 101 -2.52 21.21 6.67
CA GLY A 101 -3.94 20.86 6.55
C GLY A 101 -4.16 19.37 6.31
N THR A 102 -3.34 18.76 5.45
CA THR A 102 -3.39 17.32 5.18
C THR A 102 -2.96 16.49 6.39
N ALA A 103 -1.86 16.86 7.05
CA ALA A 103 -1.40 16.20 8.27
C ALA A 103 -2.45 16.27 9.40
N GLN A 104 -3.13 17.41 9.53
CA GLN A 104 -4.22 17.60 10.48
C GLN A 104 -5.44 16.73 10.15
N ALA A 105 -5.82 16.63 8.87
CA ALA A 105 -6.93 15.78 8.43
C ALA A 105 -6.66 14.28 8.69
N LEU A 106 -5.39 13.87 8.62
CA LEU A 106 -4.95 12.50 8.94
C LEU A 106 -4.77 12.25 10.45
N LEU A 107 -4.85 13.31 11.26
CA LEU A 107 -4.59 13.30 12.71
C LEU A 107 -3.18 12.77 13.06
N LEU A 108 -2.17 13.08 12.23
CA LEU A 108 -0.82 12.49 12.37
C LEU A 108 -0.21 12.70 13.76
N ALA A 109 -0.45 13.87 14.37
CA ALA A 109 0.05 14.23 15.69
C ALA A 109 -0.51 13.36 16.83
N SER A 110 -1.69 12.75 16.65
CA SER A 110 -2.31 11.86 17.65
C SER A 110 -2.16 10.38 17.34
N ARG A 111 -1.67 10.00 16.15
CA ARG A 111 -1.41 8.59 15.83
C ARG A 111 -0.17 8.11 16.58
N ARG A 112 -0.18 6.85 17.00
CA ARG A 112 1.02 6.20 17.57
C ARG A 112 1.94 5.66 16.47
N MET A 113 1.39 5.24 15.35
CA MET A 113 2.17 4.76 14.22
C MET A 113 1.50 5.04 12.88
N VAL A 114 2.29 5.49 11.90
CA VAL A 114 1.81 5.79 10.54
C VAL A 114 2.76 5.23 9.51
N LEU A 115 2.21 4.53 8.51
CA LEU A 115 2.94 3.93 7.40
C LEU A 115 2.72 4.76 6.13
N PHE A 116 3.81 5.21 5.53
CA PHE A 116 3.83 5.97 4.29
C PHE A 116 4.54 5.19 3.20
N PRO A 117 3.87 4.85 2.09
CA PRO A 117 4.55 4.39 0.90
C PRO A 117 5.35 5.57 0.30
N VAL A 118 6.62 5.35 0.02
CA VAL A 118 7.53 6.38 -0.50
C VAL A 118 7.99 5.98 -1.90
N ASN A 119 7.83 6.90 -2.83
CA ASN A 119 8.37 6.83 -4.18
C ASN A 119 9.43 7.93 -4.36
N ASN A 120 10.46 7.68 -5.16
CA ASN A 120 11.49 8.69 -5.49
C ASN A 120 11.04 9.73 -6.52
N SER A 121 9.80 9.68 -7.01
CA SER A 121 9.15 10.71 -7.80
C SER A 121 9.29 12.09 -7.15
N GLU A 122 9.68 13.08 -7.96
CA GLU A 122 9.81 14.48 -7.52
C GLU A 122 8.83 15.41 -8.26
N ARG A 123 8.13 14.88 -9.27
CA ARG A 123 7.33 15.70 -10.19
C ARG A 123 5.89 15.20 -10.28
N PHE A 124 4.95 16.09 -9.97
CA PHE A 124 3.51 15.83 -10.12
C PHE A 124 3.00 15.94 -11.56
N ASP A 125 3.75 16.60 -12.44
CA ASP A 125 3.35 16.91 -13.82
C ASP A 125 3.75 15.82 -14.83
N LYS A 126 4.48 14.80 -14.38
CA LYS A 126 4.96 13.71 -15.22
C LYS A 126 4.47 12.37 -14.67
N ALA A 127 3.56 11.74 -15.40
CA ALA A 127 3.17 10.36 -15.15
C ALA A 127 4.42 9.45 -15.22
N ASP A 128 4.45 8.44 -14.35
CA ASP A 128 5.56 7.48 -14.22
C ASP A 128 6.92 8.12 -13.86
N ASP A 129 6.92 9.32 -13.26
CA ASP A 129 8.11 9.84 -12.58
C ASP A 129 8.33 9.02 -11.31
N GLY A 130 9.51 8.42 -11.16
CA GLY A 130 9.82 7.51 -10.07
C GLY A 130 10.09 6.07 -10.51
N SER A 131 11.11 5.47 -9.91
CA SER A 131 11.64 4.15 -10.27
C SER A 131 11.77 3.19 -9.09
N HIS A 132 11.48 3.64 -7.87
CA HIS A 132 11.71 2.83 -6.68
C HIS A 132 10.72 3.12 -5.55
N TRP A 133 10.24 2.04 -4.94
CA TRP A 133 9.32 2.06 -3.82
C TRP A 133 10.01 1.65 -2.53
N SER A 134 9.68 2.33 -1.43
CA SER A 134 10.11 1.99 -0.08
C SER A 134 9.03 2.37 0.93
N LEU A 135 9.21 2.02 2.20
CA LEU A 135 8.25 2.34 3.27
C LEU A 135 8.90 3.24 4.31
N LEU A 136 8.26 4.35 4.66
CA LEU A 136 8.61 5.16 5.81
C LEU A 136 7.58 4.95 6.92
N VAL A 137 8.06 4.70 8.13
CA VAL A 137 7.23 4.55 9.32
C VAL A 137 7.50 5.71 10.26
N LEU A 138 6.45 6.44 10.61
CA LEU A 138 6.45 7.33 11.77
C LEU A 138 6.09 6.51 13.00
N ASP A 139 7.05 6.33 13.90
CA ASP A 139 6.88 5.67 15.20
C ASP A 139 6.83 6.75 16.29
N ASN A 140 5.62 7.24 16.58
CA ASN A 140 5.39 8.23 17.65
C ASN A 140 5.47 7.62 19.05
N ILE A 141 5.53 6.28 19.18
CA ILE A 141 5.72 5.62 20.48
C ILE A 141 7.13 5.87 20.98
N THR A 142 8.11 5.77 20.08
CA THR A 142 9.54 5.97 20.43
C THR A 142 10.11 7.27 19.87
N GLY A 143 9.34 8.03 19.10
CA GLY A 143 9.74 9.32 18.56
C GLY A 143 10.83 9.19 17.49
N ARG A 144 10.55 8.43 16.43
CA ARG A 144 11.50 8.25 15.31
C ARG A 144 10.81 8.01 13.98
N PHE A 145 11.56 8.27 12.92
CA PHE A 145 11.26 7.76 11.59
C PHE A 145 12.10 6.52 11.32
N VAL A 146 11.49 5.47 10.76
CA VAL A 146 12.17 4.27 10.31
C VAL A 146 11.89 4.06 8.83
N HIS A 147 12.93 3.94 8.03
CA HIS A 147 12.87 3.73 6.59
C HIS A 147 13.22 2.29 6.25
N ASN A 148 12.29 1.56 5.64
CA ASN A 148 12.47 0.21 5.17
C ASN A 148 12.61 0.23 3.63
N ASP A 149 13.77 -0.16 3.15
CA ASP A 149 14.15 -0.14 1.75
C ASP A 149 14.81 -1.47 1.35
N SER A 150 14.25 -2.11 0.33
CA SER A 150 14.74 -3.39 -0.19
C SER A 150 15.95 -3.23 -1.12
N MET A 151 16.39 -2.00 -1.42
CA MET A 151 17.54 -1.69 -2.26
C MET A 151 18.55 -0.77 -1.55
N GLY A 152 19.07 -1.21 -0.40
CA GLY A 152 20.23 -0.61 0.25
C GLY A 152 20.07 0.84 0.71
N GLY A 153 18.83 1.30 0.92
CA GLY A 153 18.55 2.70 1.26
C GLY A 153 18.62 3.66 0.07
N ALA A 154 18.56 3.16 -1.18
CA ALA A 154 18.55 3.98 -2.38
C ALA A 154 17.46 5.07 -2.38
N ASN A 155 16.34 4.83 -1.67
CA ASN A 155 15.23 5.76 -1.53
C ASN A 155 15.32 6.69 -0.32
N LEU A 156 16.42 6.66 0.44
CA LEU A 156 16.60 7.47 1.64
C LEU A 156 16.43 8.98 1.38
N PRO A 157 16.87 9.56 0.25
CA PRO A 157 16.60 10.97 -0.04
C PRO A 157 15.10 11.29 -0.09
N ALA A 158 14.28 10.47 -0.76
CA ALA A 158 12.84 10.69 -0.83
C ALA A 158 12.16 10.48 0.53
N ALA A 159 12.58 9.46 1.28
CA ALA A 159 12.11 9.24 2.64
C ALA A 159 12.46 10.40 3.58
N SER A 160 13.66 10.98 3.41
CA SER A 160 14.10 12.16 4.16
C SER A 160 13.27 13.38 3.80
N ARG A 161 12.98 13.63 2.51
CA ARG A 161 12.09 14.73 2.10
C ARG A 161 10.73 14.66 2.80
N LEU A 162 10.10 13.47 2.81
CA LEU A 162 8.83 13.28 3.51
C LEU A 162 8.97 13.49 5.02
N ALA A 163 9.99 12.91 5.65
CA ALA A 163 10.23 13.08 7.08
C ALA A 163 10.44 14.57 7.45
N ASP A 164 11.23 15.29 6.66
CA ASP A 164 11.52 16.72 6.83
C ASP A 164 10.24 17.57 6.75
N ALA A 165 9.35 17.27 5.81
CA ALA A 165 8.06 17.95 5.67
C ALA A 165 7.12 17.69 6.86
N LEU A 166 7.19 16.50 7.46
CA LEU A 166 6.33 16.11 8.59
C LEU A 166 6.84 16.57 9.95
N ARG A 167 8.17 16.66 10.16
CA ARG A 167 8.77 17.00 11.47
C ARG A 167 8.16 18.24 12.16
N PRO A 168 7.91 19.36 11.47
CA PRO A 168 7.35 20.57 12.11
C PRO A 168 5.91 20.38 12.61
N LEU A 169 5.22 19.32 12.16
CA LEU A 169 3.81 19.06 12.41
C LEU A 169 3.60 18.06 13.54
N LEU A 170 4.67 17.51 14.10
CA LEU A 170 4.65 16.54 15.19
C LEU A 170 4.70 17.25 16.55
N PRO A 171 4.04 16.72 17.60
CA PRO A 171 4.02 17.34 18.93
C PRO A 171 5.41 17.59 19.52
N THR A 172 6.35 16.69 19.21
CA THR A 172 7.77 16.84 19.53
C THR A 172 8.54 16.62 18.24
N PRO A 173 9.22 17.65 17.69
CA PRO A 173 9.99 17.51 16.47
C PRO A 173 11.05 16.43 16.60
N LEU A 174 10.96 15.41 15.76
CA LEU A 174 11.90 14.31 15.73
C LEU A 174 13.24 14.76 15.15
N GLN A 175 14.35 14.31 15.73
CA GLN A 175 15.69 14.75 15.33
C GLN A 175 16.36 13.72 14.41
N GLY A 176 17.16 14.23 13.47
CA GLY A 176 17.99 13.41 12.59
C GLY A 176 17.24 12.77 11.39
N PRO A 177 18.00 12.13 10.49
CA PRO A 177 17.43 11.44 9.33
C PRO A 177 16.64 10.19 9.74
N PRO A 178 15.78 9.65 8.87
CA PRO A 178 15.16 8.35 9.09
C PRO A 178 16.21 7.26 9.37
N ILE A 179 15.92 6.42 10.36
CA ILE A 179 16.76 5.26 10.69
C ILE A 179 16.49 4.15 9.68
N LEU A 180 17.53 3.49 9.18
CA LEU A 180 17.36 2.33 8.31
C LEU A 180 16.82 1.14 9.12
N GLY A 181 15.61 0.71 8.80
CA GLY A 181 14.98 -0.45 9.38
C GLY A 181 15.57 -1.75 8.81
N PRO A 182 15.63 -2.83 9.59
CA PRO A 182 16.08 -4.12 9.09
C PRO A 182 15.11 -4.58 7.99
N THR A 183 15.65 -4.76 6.79
CA THR A 183 14.85 -4.98 5.58
C THR A 183 15.52 -6.06 4.73
N PRO A 184 14.83 -7.18 4.44
CA PRO A 184 15.29 -8.13 3.44
C PRO A 184 15.49 -7.46 2.09
N GLN A 185 16.63 -7.72 1.47
CA GLN A 185 17.04 -7.03 0.24
C GLN A 185 16.54 -7.78 -0.99
N GLN A 186 16.04 -7.03 -1.98
CA GLN A 186 15.62 -7.61 -3.25
C GLN A 186 16.85 -8.11 -4.02
N SER A 187 16.70 -9.29 -4.64
CA SER A 187 17.71 -9.87 -5.54
C SER A 187 17.44 -9.56 -7.02
N ASN A 188 16.30 -8.94 -7.32
CA ASN A 188 15.90 -8.53 -8.66
C ASN A 188 15.70 -7.01 -8.74
N GLY A 189 15.37 -6.49 -9.91
CA GLY A 189 15.25 -5.05 -10.14
C GLY A 189 13.82 -4.49 -10.11
N TYR A 190 12.79 -5.25 -9.73
CA TYR A 190 11.39 -4.86 -9.99
C TYR A 190 10.40 -5.12 -8.84
N ASP A 191 10.80 -5.85 -7.79
CA ASP A 191 9.91 -6.22 -6.69
C ASP A 191 9.85 -5.21 -5.54
N CYS A 192 10.51 -4.05 -5.62
CA CYS A 192 10.52 -3.04 -4.56
C CYS A 192 9.12 -2.68 -4.02
N GLY A 193 8.13 -2.55 -4.91
CA GLY A 193 6.73 -2.31 -4.53
C GLY A 193 6.06 -3.49 -3.82
N VAL A 194 6.44 -4.73 -4.16
CA VAL A 194 5.93 -5.94 -3.48
C VAL A 194 6.60 -6.08 -2.11
N TYR A 195 7.90 -5.78 -1.99
CA TYR A 195 8.59 -5.69 -0.70
C TYR A 195 7.94 -4.65 0.22
N LEU A 196 7.62 -3.46 -0.29
CA LEU A 196 6.88 -2.43 0.45
C LEU A 196 5.58 -3.02 1.04
N LEU A 197 4.77 -3.69 0.22
CA LEU A 197 3.51 -4.31 0.67
C LEU A 197 3.76 -5.42 1.70
N ALA A 198 4.73 -6.31 1.47
CA ALA A 198 5.05 -7.39 2.40
C ALA A 198 5.50 -6.86 3.77
N ILE A 199 6.35 -5.83 3.79
CA ILE A 199 6.82 -5.16 5.00
C ILE A 199 5.64 -4.48 5.71
N ALA A 200 4.82 -3.71 4.99
CA ALA A 200 3.64 -3.07 5.56
C ALA A 200 2.70 -4.08 6.21
N LEU A 201 2.48 -5.24 5.57
CA LEU A 201 1.65 -6.31 6.12
C LEU A 201 2.24 -6.94 7.38
N ALA A 202 3.56 -7.13 7.42
CA ALA A 202 4.24 -7.64 8.61
C ALA A 202 4.06 -6.69 9.79
N ILE A 203 4.23 -5.38 9.55
CA ILE A 203 4.01 -4.33 10.56
C ILE A 203 2.55 -4.32 11.01
N CYS A 204 1.58 -4.42 10.10
CA CYS A 204 0.16 -4.46 10.41
C CYS A 204 -0.20 -5.63 11.34
N ARG A 205 0.39 -6.80 11.11
CA ARG A 205 0.14 -8.00 11.93
C ARG A 205 0.83 -7.92 13.27
N TRP A 206 2.07 -7.45 13.30
CA TRP A 206 2.76 -7.13 14.55
C TRP A 206 1.92 -6.15 15.37
N TRP A 207 1.42 -5.09 14.74
CA TRP A 207 0.56 -4.09 15.39
C TRP A 207 -0.62 -4.75 16.08
N LYS A 208 -1.42 -5.57 15.40
CA LYS A 208 -2.59 -6.22 16.02
C LYS A 208 -2.25 -7.24 17.10
N LYS A 209 -1.08 -7.87 17.06
CA LYS A 209 -0.66 -8.86 18.07
C LYS A 209 0.04 -8.22 19.28
N ARG A 210 0.48 -6.96 19.17
CA ARG A 210 1.32 -6.34 20.21
C ARG A 210 0.57 -6.29 21.56
N PRO A 211 1.24 -6.61 22.67
CA PRO A 211 0.66 -6.39 24.00
C PRO A 211 0.39 -4.90 24.21
N SER A 212 -0.72 -4.57 24.87
CA SER A 212 -1.07 -3.19 25.22
C SER A 212 -0.15 -2.60 26.31
N THR A 213 0.73 -3.40 26.94
CA THR A 213 1.50 -3.02 28.14
C THR A 213 2.98 -3.41 28.08
N GLY A 214 3.87 -2.43 28.27
CA GLY A 214 5.03 -2.45 29.17
C GLY A 214 6.27 -3.33 28.91
N GLU A 215 6.29 -4.29 27.99
CA GLU A 215 7.46 -5.17 27.81
C GLU A 215 8.35 -4.82 26.60
N ALA A 216 9.66 -4.89 26.85
CA ALA A 216 10.77 -4.22 26.17
C ALA A 216 11.09 -4.64 24.71
N ALA A 217 10.22 -5.36 24.01
CA ALA A 217 10.37 -5.67 22.58
C ALA A 217 9.34 -4.89 21.74
N HIS A 218 9.37 -3.57 21.83
CA HIS A 218 8.33 -2.67 21.30
C HIS A 218 8.51 -2.25 19.83
N CYS A 219 9.24 -3.00 18.99
CA CYS A 219 9.31 -2.67 17.56
C CYS A 219 9.09 -3.87 16.66
N TRP A 220 8.61 -3.59 15.45
CA TRP A 220 8.21 -4.56 14.43
C TRP A 220 9.38 -5.22 13.69
N PHE A 221 10.62 -4.86 14.06
CA PHE A 221 11.82 -5.21 13.31
C PHE A 221 11.98 -6.71 13.13
N GLN A 222 11.78 -7.48 14.21
CA GLN A 222 11.84 -8.93 14.14
C GLN A 222 10.72 -9.52 13.28
N ALA A 223 9.51 -8.96 13.36
CA ALA A 223 8.40 -9.41 12.51
C ALA A 223 8.69 -9.21 11.02
N VAL A 224 9.36 -8.12 10.64
CA VAL A 224 9.78 -7.91 9.24
C VAL A 224 10.82 -8.95 8.82
N ILE A 225 11.82 -9.25 9.67
CA ILE A 225 12.84 -10.26 9.37
C ILE A 225 12.23 -11.67 9.28
N ASP A 226 11.28 -12.00 10.15
CA ASP A 226 10.69 -13.33 10.21
C ASP A 226 9.69 -13.59 9.07
N GLU A 227 8.93 -12.56 8.67
CA GLU A 227 7.78 -12.71 7.79
C GLU A 227 8.05 -12.31 6.33
N VAL A 228 9.15 -11.62 6.04
CA VAL A 228 9.48 -11.14 4.68
C VAL A 228 10.71 -11.87 4.15
N SER A 229 10.58 -12.48 2.97
CA SER A 229 11.65 -13.15 2.25
C SER A 229 11.47 -12.98 0.74
N ALA A 230 12.52 -13.23 -0.05
CA ALA A 230 12.43 -13.14 -1.51
C ALA A 230 11.38 -14.11 -2.10
N ASP A 231 11.36 -15.35 -1.62
CA ASP A 231 10.38 -16.36 -2.06
C ASP A 231 8.95 -15.95 -1.67
N GLY A 232 8.77 -15.44 -0.45
CA GLY A 232 7.47 -14.94 0.01
C GLY A 232 6.98 -13.73 -0.81
N VAL A 233 7.89 -12.83 -1.18
CA VAL A 233 7.58 -11.68 -2.05
C VAL A 233 7.18 -12.16 -3.45
N ALA A 234 7.90 -13.11 -4.04
CA ALA A 234 7.55 -13.68 -5.33
C ALA A 234 6.16 -14.36 -5.30
N ALA A 235 5.89 -15.14 -4.24
CA ALA A 235 4.59 -15.76 -4.02
C ALA A 235 3.47 -14.71 -3.84
N MET A 236 3.71 -13.65 -3.07
CA MET A 236 2.75 -12.55 -2.90
C MET A 236 2.38 -11.89 -4.24
N ARG A 237 3.36 -11.66 -5.12
CA ARG A 237 3.11 -11.10 -6.45
C ARG A 237 2.22 -12.03 -7.27
N ALA A 238 2.56 -13.32 -7.35
CA ALA A 238 1.79 -14.31 -8.09
C ALA A 238 0.36 -14.40 -7.56
N ASP A 239 0.19 -14.49 -6.25
CA ASP A 239 -1.12 -14.57 -5.60
C ASP A 239 -1.99 -13.33 -5.85
N LEU A 240 -1.40 -12.13 -5.82
CA LEU A 240 -2.13 -10.89 -6.13
C LEU A 240 -2.61 -10.90 -7.58
N ALA A 241 -1.74 -11.30 -8.52
CA ALA A 241 -2.11 -11.45 -9.92
C ALA A 241 -3.26 -12.44 -10.11
N ASP A 242 -3.15 -13.63 -9.51
CA ASP A 242 -4.16 -14.69 -9.64
C ASP A 242 -5.50 -14.28 -9.02
N LYS A 243 -5.48 -13.71 -7.81
CA LYS A 243 -6.72 -13.30 -7.12
C LYS A 243 -7.43 -12.18 -7.88
N ILE A 244 -6.71 -11.23 -8.45
CA ILE A 244 -7.31 -10.15 -9.24
C ILE A 244 -7.82 -10.68 -10.59
N ASN A 245 -7.05 -11.54 -11.27
CA ASN A 245 -7.45 -12.14 -12.55
C ASN A 245 -8.67 -13.08 -12.42
N LEU A 246 -8.74 -13.89 -11.37
CA LEU A 246 -9.91 -14.73 -11.10
C LEU A 246 -11.18 -13.91 -10.88
N GLN A 247 -11.07 -12.72 -10.31
CA GLN A 247 -12.21 -11.82 -10.14
C GLN A 247 -12.64 -11.20 -11.48
N LEU A 248 -11.70 -10.84 -12.34
CA LEU A 248 -11.98 -10.38 -13.70
C LEU A 248 -12.80 -11.41 -14.50
N ILE A 249 -12.38 -12.69 -14.45
CA ILE A 249 -13.09 -13.78 -15.12
C ILE A 249 -14.52 -13.93 -14.59
N LYS A 250 -14.69 -13.94 -13.26
CA LYS A 250 -16.01 -14.03 -12.62
C LYS A 250 -16.94 -12.86 -12.96
N GLN A 251 -16.39 -11.66 -13.20
CA GLN A 251 -17.18 -10.51 -13.64
C GLN A 251 -17.55 -10.61 -15.13
N GLY A 252 -16.63 -11.09 -15.97
CA GLY A 252 -16.87 -11.34 -17.40
C GLY A 252 -18.01 -12.34 -17.65
N ASP A 253 -18.00 -13.47 -16.95
CA ASP A 253 -19.04 -14.50 -17.05
C ASP A 253 -20.44 -14.01 -16.60
N ARG A 254 -20.48 -13.06 -15.66
CA ARG A 254 -21.74 -12.47 -15.21
C ARG A 254 -22.30 -11.48 -16.22
N THR A 255 -21.44 -10.73 -16.91
CA THR A 255 -21.88 -9.80 -17.96
C THR A 255 -22.33 -10.48 -19.25
N SER A 256 -21.79 -11.67 -19.57
CA SER A 256 -22.26 -12.47 -20.71
C SER A 256 -23.60 -13.17 -20.42
N SER A 257 -23.84 -13.56 -19.17
CA SER A 257 -25.09 -14.23 -18.74
C SER A 257 -26.35 -13.34 -18.67
N SER A 258 -26.23 -12.00 -18.76
CA SER A 258 -27.38 -11.07 -18.74
C SER A 258 -27.87 -10.67 -20.13
N SER A 259 -27.43 -11.35 -21.19
CA SER A 259 -27.83 -11.09 -22.57
C SER A 259 -28.63 -12.25 -23.18
N SER A 260 -29.79 -12.56 -22.59
CA SER A 260 -30.80 -13.40 -23.24
C SER A 260 -32.12 -12.64 -23.31
N TRP A 261 -32.36 -11.99 -24.45
CA TRP A 261 -33.66 -11.44 -24.82
C TRP A 261 -34.61 -12.59 -25.18
N PRO A 262 -35.87 -12.60 -24.76
CA PRO A 262 -36.84 -13.55 -25.28
C PRO A 262 -37.26 -13.14 -26.69
N SER A 263 -37.10 -14.06 -27.64
CA SER A 263 -37.62 -13.94 -29.00
C SER A 263 -39.14 -14.01 -28.94
N SER A 264 -39.81 -12.91 -29.24
CA SER A 264 -41.26 -12.91 -29.48
C SER A 264 -41.54 -13.59 -30.82
N SER A 265 -42.05 -14.82 -30.78
CA SER A 265 -42.67 -15.48 -31.92
C SER A 265 -44.07 -14.92 -32.13
N SER A 266 -44.26 -14.21 -33.23
CA SER A 266 -45.55 -13.76 -33.75
C SER A 266 -46.30 -14.93 -34.42
N SER A 267 -47.56 -15.14 -34.02
CA SER A 267 -48.65 -15.66 -34.85
C SER A 267 -49.97 -15.13 -34.28
#